data_AF-A0A257SM24-F1
#
_entry.id   AF-A0A257SM24-F1
#
_cell.length_a   1.000
_cell.length_b   1.000
_cell.length_c   1.000
_cell.angle_alpha   90.00
_cell.angle_beta   90.00
_cell.angle_gamma   90.00
#
_symmetry.space_group_name_H-M   'P 1'
#
loop_
_entity.id
_entity.type
_entity.pdbx_description
1 polymer ?
#
loop_
_entity_poly.entity_id
_entity_poly.type
_entity_poly.pdbx_seq_one_letter_code
_entity_poly.pdbx_strand_id
1 'polypeptide(L)'
;AGRERGYTLAFSSLQKVSPFMQRITEETFRILVNAGSVRKITLQPAPWNGKERWAVVLKLGMDEATIKSARTEVRTWASLDSLARWLKAQGCGVAELRVV
;
A
#
# COMPACT_ATOMS: atom_id res chain seq x y z
N ALA A 1 15.74 -22.64 -6.31
CA ALA A 1 16.08 -21.27 -6.74
C ALA A 1 14.79 -20.57 -7.19
N GLY A 2 14.24 -19.54 -6.59
CA GLY A 2 14.69 -18.56 -5.59
C GLY A 2 13.76 -17.36 -5.81
N ARG A 3 12.50 -17.48 -5.36
CA ARG A 3 11.37 -16.61 -5.76
C ARG A 3 11.04 -15.54 -4.71
N GLU A 4 12.05 -15.08 -3.98
CA GLU A 4 11.90 -14.23 -2.78
C GLU A 4 12.37 -12.77 -2.96
N ARG A 5 13.09 -12.44 -4.05
CA ARG A 5 13.77 -11.14 -4.17
C ARG A 5 12.86 -9.93 -4.48
N GLY A 6 11.67 -10.15 -5.04
CA GLY A 6 10.81 -9.03 -5.49
C GLY A 6 10.08 -8.31 -4.37
N TYR A 7 9.76 -9.02 -3.29
CA TYR A 7 8.99 -8.50 -2.16
C TYR A 7 9.85 -7.56 -1.30
N THR A 8 11.08 -7.98 -1.03
CA THR A 8 12.04 -7.24 -0.20
C THR A 8 12.42 -5.89 -0.81
N LEU A 9 12.57 -5.83 -2.13
CA LEU A 9 12.95 -4.59 -2.83
C LEU A 9 11.84 -3.53 -2.79
N ALA A 10 10.59 -3.94 -3.01
CA ALA A 10 9.45 -3.02 -2.95
C ALA A 10 9.26 -2.46 -1.53
N PHE A 11 9.36 -3.32 -0.52
CA PHE A 11 9.23 -2.92 0.88
C PHE A 11 10.37 -1.99 1.33
N SER A 12 11.62 -2.30 0.97
CA SER A 12 12.78 -1.47 1.30
C SER A 12 12.66 -0.06 0.71
N SER A 13 12.12 0.06 -0.50
CA SER A 13 11.86 1.36 -1.13
C SER A 13 10.81 2.17 -0.37
N LEU A 14 9.73 1.53 0.11
CA LEU A 14 8.69 2.20 0.90
C LEU A 14 9.20 2.59 2.30
N GLN A 15 10.00 1.75 2.95
CA GLN A 15 10.64 2.10 4.24
C GLN A 15 11.60 3.27 4.13
N LYS A 16 12.30 3.44 3.00
CA LYS A 16 13.15 4.62 2.76
C LYS A 16 12.35 5.93 2.77
N VAL A 17 11.09 5.89 2.36
CA VAL A 17 10.20 7.06 2.35
C VAL A 17 9.67 7.35 3.76
N SER A 18 9.33 6.29 4.51
CA SER A 18 8.86 6.40 5.90
C SER A 18 9.33 5.21 6.76
N PRO A 19 10.25 5.43 7.72
CA PRO A 19 10.84 4.34 8.50
C PRO A 19 9.87 3.70 9.54
N PHE A 20 8.75 4.36 9.86
CA PHE A 20 7.76 3.92 10.85
C PHE A 20 6.52 3.24 10.24
N MET A 21 6.64 2.67 9.05
CA MET A 21 5.51 2.13 8.30
C MET A 21 5.00 0.79 8.88
N GLN A 22 3.80 0.81 9.44
CA GLN A 22 3.07 -0.36 9.95
C GLN A 22 2.56 -1.24 8.80
N ARG A 23 2.41 -2.55 9.03
CA ARG A 23 1.89 -3.51 8.03
C ARG A 23 0.58 -4.10 8.48
N ILE A 24 -0.52 -3.67 7.87
CA ILE A 24 -1.88 -4.08 8.24
C ILE A 24 -2.46 -5.03 7.20
N THR A 25 -3.35 -5.94 7.61
CA THR A 25 -4.07 -6.82 6.67
C THR A 25 -5.16 -6.04 5.93
N GLU A 26 -5.67 -6.61 4.83
CA GLU A 26 -6.86 -6.07 4.15
C GLU A 26 -8.07 -5.97 5.09
N GLU A 27 -8.21 -6.92 6.01
CA GLU A 27 -9.28 -6.88 7.01
C GLU A 27 -9.13 -5.68 7.95
N THR A 28 -7.94 -5.49 8.53
CA THR A 28 -7.66 -4.32 9.39
C THR A 28 -7.83 -3.02 8.62
N PHE A 29 -7.39 -2.98 7.36
CA PHE A 29 -7.60 -1.83 6.48
C PHE A 29 -9.08 -1.49 6.35
N ARG A 30 -9.92 -2.48 6.03
CA ARG A 30 -11.37 -2.30 5.89
C ARG A 30 -11.99 -1.78 7.19
N ILE A 31 -11.56 -2.31 8.34
CA ILE A 31 -12.01 -1.82 9.65
C ILE A 31 -11.62 -0.35 9.85
N LEU A 32 -10.38 0.02 9.55
CA LEU A 32 -9.88 1.39 9.71
C LEU A 32 -10.58 2.39 8.79
N VAL A 33 -10.87 1.98 7.55
CA VAL A 33 -11.64 2.80 6.59
C VAL A 33 -13.07 2.99 7.09
N ASN A 34 -13.73 1.91 7.51
CA ASN A 34 -15.10 1.95 8.01
C ASN A 34 -15.21 2.79 9.29
N ALA A 35 -14.23 2.66 10.19
CA ALA A 35 -14.13 3.46 11.41
C ALA A 35 -13.81 4.95 11.15
N GLY A 36 -13.49 5.35 9.92
CA GLY A 36 -13.08 6.72 9.59
C GLY A 36 -11.70 7.11 10.13
N SER A 37 -10.89 6.14 10.55
CA SER A 37 -9.54 6.36 11.12
C SER A 37 -8.49 6.71 10.06
N VAL A 38 -8.77 6.40 8.79
CA VAL A 38 -7.90 6.72 7.66
C VAL A 38 -8.05 8.19 7.30
N ARG A 39 -7.03 9.00 7.62
CA ARG A 39 -7.02 10.44 7.29
C ARG A 39 -6.64 10.71 5.85
N LYS A 40 -5.73 9.91 5.30
CA LYS A 40 -5.21 10.10 3.95
C LYS A 40 -4.79 8.77 3.36
N ILE A 41 -5.09 8.58 2.08
CA ILE A 41 -4.66 7.44 1.29
C ILE A 41 -3.72 7.98 0.22
N THR A 42 -2.48 7.50 0.20
CA THR A 42 -1.46 7.87 -0.76
C THR A 42 -1.10 6.66 -1.60
N LEU A 43 -1.11 6.82 -2.92
CA LEU A 43 -0.67 5.81 -3.87
C LEU A 43 0.77 6.13 -4.24
N GLN A 44 1.69 5.19 -4.01
CA GLN A 44 3.11 5.38 -4.28
C GLN A 44 3.64 4.32 -5.23
N PRO A 45 4.57 4.69 -6.15
CA PRO A 45 5.28 3.70 -6.94
C PRO A 45 6.20 2.88 -6.04
N ALA A 46 6.14 1.56 -6.20
CA ALA A 46 6.95 0.58 -5.52
C ALA A 46 7.63 -0.32 -6.57
N PRO A 47 8.98 -0.30 -6.67
CA PRO A 47 9.70 -1.09 -7.64
C PRO A 47 9.57 -2.59 -7.29
N TRP A 48 9.09 -3.37 -8.26
CA TRP A 48 8.86 -4.80 -8.10
C TRP A 48 9.49 -5.60 -9.23
N ASN A 49 10.60 -6.30 -8.95
CA ASN A 49 11.32 -7.10 -9.96
C ASN A 49 11.57 -6.33 -11.28
N GLY A 50 12.01 -5.08 -11.19
CA GLY A 50 12.28 -4.24 -12.37
C GLY A 50 11.03 -3.71 -13.10
N LYS A 51 9.83 -3.87 -12.52
CA LYS A 51 8.59 -3.25 -13.01
C LYS A 51 8.06 -2.27 -11.97
N GLU A 52 7.58 -1.12 -12.42
CA GLU A 52 6.86 -0.20 -11.55
C GLU A 52 5.50 -0.80 -11.19
N ARG A 53 5.21 -0.84 -9.89
CA ARG A 53 3.90 -1.18 -9.35
C ARG A 53 3.46 -0.11 -8.39
N TRP A 54 2.19 -0.16 -8.00
CA TRP A 54 1.60 0.79 -7.08
C TRP A 54 1.38 0.12 -5.73
N ALA A 55 1.71 0.81 -4.66
CA ALA A 55 1.42 0.41 -3.29
C ALA A 55 0.51 1.46 -2.65
N VAL A 56 -0.27 1.02 -1.66
CA VAL A 56 -1.12 1.89 -0.86
C VAL A 56 -0.43 2.20 0.46
N VAL A 57 -0.35 3.48 0.76
CA VAL A 57 0.11 4.01 2.03
C VAL A 57 -1.04 4.79 2.67
N LEU A 58 -1.33 4.47 3.91
CA LEU A 58 -2.44 4.99 4.68
C LEU A 58 -1.87 5.83 5.80
N LYS A 59 -2.42 7.01 6.00
CA LYS A 59 -2.07 7.85 7.14
C LYS A 59 -3.13 7.70 8.22
N LEU A 60 -2.73 7.12 9.34
CA LEU A 60 -3.53 6.89 10.54
C LEU A 60 -3.07 7.89 11.61
N GLY A 61 -3.45 9.16 11.46
CA GLY A 61 -2.99 10.22 12.37
C GLY A 61 -1.50 10.51 12.21
N MET A 62 -0.69 10.12 13.20
CA MET A 62 0.78 10.26 13.20
C MET A 62 1.48 9.07 12.53
N ASP A 63 0.81 7.92 12.47
CA ASP A 63 1.36 6.71 11.91
C ASP A 63 1.04 6.55 10.43
N GLU A 64 1.91 5.84 9.73
CA GLU A 64 1.68 5.42 8.36
C GLU A 64 1.60 3.89 8.32
N ALA A 65 0.66 3.36 7.53
CA ALA A 65 0.45 1.93 7.38
C ALA A 65 0.38 1.55 5.89
N THR A 66 0.93 0.39 5.55
CA THR A 66 0.73 -0.23 4.24
C THR A 66 0.00 -1.55 4.38
N ILE A 67 -0.56 -2.00 3.26
CA ILE A 67 -1.41 -3.18 3.22
C ILE A 67 -0.55 -4.37 2.86
N LYS A 68 -0.50 -5.38 3.73
CA LYS A 68 0.11 -6.67 3.44
C LYS A 68 -0.91 -7.62 2.83
N SER A 69 -0.44 -8.54 2.00
CA SER A 69 -1.24 -9.66 1.49
C SER A 69 -0.83 -10.96 2.18
N ALA A 70 -1.71 -11.96 2.18
CA ALA A 70 -1.40 -13.28 2.76
C ALA A 70 -0.16 -13.94 2.14
N ARG A 71 0.18 -13.57 0.89
CA ARG A 71 1.33 -14.11 0.15
C ARG A 71 2.52 -13.15 0.05
N THR A 72 2.34 -11.88 0.41
CA THR A 72 3.32 -10.81 0.12
C THR A 72 3.38 -9.79 1.25
N GLU A 73 4.60 -9.42 1.66
CA GLU A 73 4.80 -8.45 2.76
C GLU A 73 4.15 -7.09 2.49
N VAL A 74 4.04 -6.70 1.22
CA VAL A 74 3.29 -5.54 0.74
C VAL A 74 2.44 -5.98 -0.44
N ARG A 75 1.18 -5.55 -0.45
CA ARG A 75 0.29 -5.72 -1.59
C ARG A 75 0.59 -4.63 -2.61
N THR A 76 0.86 -5.05 -3.84
CA THR A 76 1.14 -4.15 -4.95
C THR A 76 0.18 -4.40 -6.10
N TRP A 77 -0.14 -3.34 -6.84
CA TRP A 77 -1.02 -3.36 -8.00
C TRP A 77 -0.23 -3.02 -9.25
N ALA A 78 -0.53 -3.69 -10.35
CA ALA A 78 0.16 -3.44 -11.62
C ALA A 78 -0.28 -2.12 -12.29
N SER A 79 -1.47 -1.61 -11.99
CA SER A 79 -2.00 -0.38 -12.56
C SER A 79 -2.81 0.42 -11.53
N LEU A 80 -2.86 1.74 -11.73
CA LEU A 80 -3.68 2.65 -10.93
C LEU A 80 -5.16 2.35 -11.06
N ASP A 81 -5.66 1.96 -12.24
CA ASP A 81 -7.06 1.57 -12.44
C ASP A 81 -7.48 0.40 -11.55
N SER A 82 -6.63 -0.62 -11.48
CA SER A 82 -6.89 -1.80 -10.64
C SER A 82 -6.89 -1.41 -9.16
N LEU A 83 -6.01 -0.48 -8.79
CA LEU A 83 -5.92 0.03 -7.44
C LEU A 83 -7.12 0.91 -7.07
N ALA A 84 -7.54 1.82 -7.97
CA ALA A 84 -8.68 2.69 -7.78
C ALA A 84 -10.00 1.91 -7.68
N ARG A 85 -10.19 0.89 -8.53
CA ARG A 85 -11.34 -0.04 -8.42
C ARG A 85 -11.37 -0.76 -7.09
N TRP A 86 -10.20 -1.23 -6.64
CA TRP A 86 -10.09 -1.88 -5.33
C TRP A 86 -10.41 -0.90 -4.20
N LEU A 87 -9.85 0.31 -4.20
CA LEU A 87 -10.15 1.35 -3.21
C LEU A 87 -11.64 1.70 -3.15
N LYS A 88 -12.28 1.86 -4.31
CA LYS A 88 -13.72 2.11 -4.41
C LYS A 88 -14.54 0.97 -3.80
N ALA A 89 -14.15 -0.29 -4.06
CA ALA A 89 -14.81 -1.45 -3.47
C ALA A 89 -14.66 -1.52 -1.93
N GLN A 90 -13.61 -0.91 -1.38
CA GLN A 90 -13.36 -0.83 0.06
C GLN A 90 -14.06 0.38 0.71
N GLY A 91 -14.81 1.17 -0.06
CA GLY A 91 -15.51 2.36 0.44
C GLY A 91 -14.66 3.63 0.51
N CYS A 92 -13.46 3.62 -0.10
CA CYS A 92 -12.61 4.81 -0.16
C CYS A 92 -13.03 5.70 -1.34
N GLY A 93 -13.46 6.93 -1.05
CA GLY A 93 -13.89 7.90 -2.07
C GLY A 93 -12.78 8.78 -2.63
N VAL A 94 -11.68 8.97 -1.89
CA VAL A 94 -10.59 9.89 -2.26
C VAL A 94 -9.25 9.24 -1.95
N ALA A 95 -8.32 9.31 -2.91
CA ALA A 95 -6.92 8.92 -2.73
C ALA A 95 -6.02 9.91 -3.48
N GLU A 96 -4.87 10.22 -2.90
CA GLU A 96 -3.87 11.07 -3.52
C GLU A 96 -2.80 10.23 -4.21
N LEU A 97 -2.56 10.53 -5.49
CA LEU A 97 -1.46 9.96 -6.23
C LEU A 97 -0.18 10.74 -5.94
N ARG A 98 0.86 10.06 -5.44
CA ARG A 98 2.20 10.63 -5.33
C ARG A 98 3.09 9.98 -6.37
N VAL A 99 3.47 10.76 -7.38
CA VAL A 99 4.51 10.40 -8.35
C VAL A 99 5.78 11.11 -7.90
N VAL A 100 6.84 10.35 -7.64
CA VAL A 100 8.17 10.87 -7.26
C VAL A 100 9.13 10.72 -8.43
#